data_AF-J9DWI6-F1
#
_entry.id   AF-J9DWI6-F1
#
_cell.length_a   1.000
_cell.length_b   1.000
_cell.length_c   1.000
_cell.angle_alpha   90.00
_cell.angle_beta   90.00
_cell.angle_gamma   90.00
#
_symmetry.space_group_name_H-M   'P 1'
#
loop_
_entity.id
_entity.type
_entity.pdbx_description
1 polymer ?
#
loop_
_entity_poly.entity_id
_entity_poly.type
_entity_poly.pdbx_seq_one_letter_code
_entity_poly.pdbx_strand_id
1 'polypeptide(L)'
;MDLVKSSATKLPNISACNDEGITALHNAICAGHYEIVRYLVDSFADVNAQDSDGWTPLHCAASCNNLPMVKLLVENGACIFAQTLSDLETPAEKCEEDEDGYEGCQLYLKAAHQEAGIINNGF
;
A
#
# COMPACT_ATOMS: atom_id res chain seq x y z
N MET A 1 21.03 39.69 14.58
CA MET A 1 20.83 39.62 13.12
C MET A 1 20.28 38.25 12.81
N ASP A 2 18.97 38.14 13.01
CA ASP A 2 18.12 37.05 12.54
C ASP A 2 18.10 36.98 11.00
N LEU A 3 17.60 35.85 10.48
CA LEU A 3 17.04 35.64 9.12
C LEU A 3 17.77 34.72 8.13
N VAL A 4 18.52 33.68 8.52
CA VAL A 4 18.93 32.65 7.53
C VAL A 4 18.93 31.20 8.04
N LYS A 5 17.93 30.80 8.84
CA LYS A 5 17.62 29.37 9.06
C LYS A 5 16.12 29.06 9.06
N SER A 6 15.30 29.86 8.37
CA SER A 6 13.86 29.63 8.26
C SER A 6 13.39 29.59 6.81
N SER A 7 13.96 28.66 6.04
CA SER A 7 13.43 28.26 4.73
C SER A 7 13.90 26.86 4.38
N ALA A 8 13.78 25.92 5.32
CA ALA A 8 13.49 24.56 4.90
C ALA A 8 11.99 24.59 4.61
N THR A 9 11.63 24.51 3.33
CA THR A 9 10.29 24.09 2.91
C THR A 9 9.88 22.95 3.82
N LYS A 10 8.90 23.18 4.72
CA LYS A 10 8.23 22.10 5.43
C LYS A 10 7.51 21.32 4.34
N LEU A 11 8.21 20.38 3.71
CA LEU A 11 7.53 19.31 3.00
C LEU A 11 6.54 18.73 4.02
N PRO A 12 5.25 18.59 3.68
CA PRO A 12 4.31 17.91 4.56
C PRO A 12 4.96 16.58 4.97
N ASN A 13 4.96 16.27 6.27
CA ASN A 13 5.49 15.01 6.78
C ASN A 13 4.54 13.90 6.31
N ILE A 14 4.74 13.47 5.08
CA ILE A 14 3.94 12.47 4.38
C ILE A 14 4.06 11.09 5.03
N SER A 15 5.13 10.85 5.78
CA SER A 15 5.35 9.68 6.61
C SER A 15 4.73 9.75 8.01
N ALA A 16 4.04 10.84 8.37
CA ALA A 16 3.36 10.91 9.67
C ALA A 16 2.23 9.88 9.76
N CYS A 17 2.09 9.29 10.95
CA CYS A 17 1.02 8.36 11.30
C CYS A 17 0.35 8.78 12.62
N ASN A 18 -0.84 8.23 12.89
CA ASN A 18 -1.47 8.34 14.21
C ASN A 18 -0.86 7.31 15.20
N ASP A 19 -1.40 7.24 16.42
CA ASP A 19 -0.93 6.30 17.47
C ASP A 19 -1.12 4.82 17.10
N GLU A 20 -1.94 4.52 16.08
CA GLU A 20 -2.18 3.18 15.53
C GLU A 20 -1.28 2.89 14.32
N GLY A 21 -0.34 3.77 13.95
CA GLY A 21 0.51 3.59 12.77
C GLY A 21 -0.20 3.87 11.44
N ILE A 22 -1.46 4.31 11.46
CA ILE A 22 -2.23 4.64 10.25
C ILE A 22 -1.70 5.93 9.64
N THR A 23 -1.25 5.84 8.39
CA THR A 23 -0.72 6.97 7.61
C THR A 23 -1.80 7.69 6.79
N ALA A 24 -1.46 8.84 6.20
CA ALA A 24 -2.32 9.50 5.22
C ALA A 24 -2.63 8.61 4.00
N LEU A 25 -1.68 7.74 3.62
CA LEU A 25 -1.84 6.81 2.50
C LEU A 25 -2.90 5.74 2.79
N HIS A 26 -2.90 5.15 3.99
CA HIS A 26 -3.95 4.21 4.44
C HIS A 26 -5.34 4.85 4.32
N ASN A 27 -5.51 6.04 4.90
CA ASN A 27 -6.79 6.75 4.89
C ASN A 27 -7.26 7.09 3.46
N ALA A 28 -6.36 7.56 2.59
CA ALA A 28 -6.70 7.89 1.20
C ALA A 28 -7.17 6.66 0.40
N ILE A 29 -6.56 5.49 0.67
CA ILE A 29 -6.94 4.23 0.04
C ILE A 29 -8.32 3.76 0.53
N CYS A 30 -8.55 3.74 1.85
CA CYS A 30 -9.85 3.34 2.42
C CYS A 30 -10.99 4.29 1.97
N ALA A 31 -10.67 5.57 1.73
CA ALA A 31 -11.61 6.54 1.17
C ALA A 31 -11.80 6.42 -0.35
N GLY A 32 -11.03 5.58 -1.03
CA GLY A 32 -11.09 5.38 -2.49
C GLY A 32 -10.60 6.56 -3.33
N HIS A 33 -9.80 7.46 -2.75
CA HIS A 33 -9.37 8.71 -3.40
C HIS A 33 -8.10 8.51 -4.24
N TYR A 34 -8.26 7.92 -5.43
CA TYR A 34 -7.15 7.54 -6.30
C TYR A 34 -6.15 8.67 -6.59
N GLU A 35 -6.62 9.87 -6.91
CA GLU A 35 -5.75 11.01 -7.21
C GLU A 35 -4.92 11.45 -6.01
N ILE A 36 -5.48 11.34 -4.79
CA ILE A 36 -4.75 11.64 -3.55
C ILE A 36 -3.72 10.55 -3.29
N VAL A 37 -4.07 9.28 -3.49
CA VAL A 37 -3.14 8.16 -3.36
C VAL A 37 -1.96 8.34 -4.32
N ARG A 38 -2.23 8.62 -5.60
CA ARG A 38 -1.17 8.89 -6.59
C ARG A 38 -0.29 10.05 -6.16
N TYR A 39 -0.87 11.17 -5.72
CA TYR A 39 -0.10 12.31 -5.22
C TYR A 39 0.81 11.94 -4.04
N LEU A 40 0.31 11.13 -3.10
CA LEU A 40 1.08 10.69 -1.94
C LEU A 40 2.23 9.76 -2.34
N VAL A 41 1.97 8.80 -3.23
CA VAL A 41 2.99 7.89 -3.76
C VAL A 41 4.07 8.67 -4.52
N ASP A 42 3.68 9.59 -5.41
CA ASP A 42 4.60 10.49 -6.14
C ASP A 42 5.41 11.40 -5.21
N SER A 43 4.87 11.68 -4.02
CA SER A 43 5.51 12.47 -2.96
C SER A 43 6.36 11.62 -2.01
N PHE A 44 6.68 10.37 -2.37
CA PHE A 44 7.49 9.43 -1.60
C PHE A 44 6.87 9.01 -0.25
N ALA A 45 5.55 8.84 -0.21
CA ALA A 45 4.92 8.11 0.90
C ALA A 45 5.52 6.71 1.03
N ASP A 46 5.64 6.23 2.26
CA ASP A 46 6.00 4.84 2.50
C ASP A 46 4.82 3.92 2.14
N VAL A 47 4.91 3.31 0.96
CA VAL A 47 3.92 2.35 0.43
C VAL A 47 3.88 1.04 1.20
N ASN A 48 4.86 0.79 2.07
CA ASN A 48 4.99 -0.40 2.91
C ASN A 48 4.80 -0.10 4.39
N ALA A 49 4.36 1.11 4.75
CA ALA A 49 4.07 1.48 6.13
C ALA A 49 3.09 0.46 6.74
N GLN A 50 3.36 0.04 7.97
CA GLN A 50 2.50 -0.90 8.70
C GLN A 50 1.77 -0.16 9.82
N ASP A 51 0.47 -0.40 9.93
CA ASP A 51 -0.28 -0.03 11.13
C ASP A 51 -0.03 -1.02 12.29
N SER A 52 -0.71 -0.82 13.41
CA SER A 52 -0.58 -1.65 14.62
C SER A 52 -0.99 -3.11 14.42
N ASP A 53 -1.80 -3.41 13.41
CA ASP A 53 -2.24 -4.76 13.06
C ASP A 53 -1.39 -5.35 11.91
N GLY A 54 -0.33 -4.65 11.50
CA GLY A 54 0.54 -5.04 10.40
C GLY A 54 -0.06 -4.83 9.01
N TRP A 55 -1.21 -4.16 8.91
CA TRP A 55 -1.79 -3.83 7.61
C TRP A 55 -0.91 -2.81 6.91
N THR A 56 -0.74 -3.04 5.61
CA THR A 56 -0.06 -2.12 4.71
C THR A 56 -1.10 -1.42 3.83
N PRO A 57 -0.73 -0.32 3.14
CA PRO A 57 -1.55 0.27 2.09
C PRO A 57 -2.10 -0.75 1.08
N LEU A 58 -1.30 -1.78 0.75
CA LEU A 58 -1.71 -2.83 -0.18
C LEU A 58 -2.79 -3.76 0.39
N HIS A 59 -2.76 -4.06 1.70
CA HIS A 59 -3.85 -4.80 2.36
C HIS A 59 -5.17 -4.04 2.27
N CYS A 60 -5.18 -2.73 2.56
CA CYS A 60 -6.38 -1.90 2.44
C CYS A 60 -6.92 -1.85 1.01
N ALA A 61 -6.03 -1.70 0.01
CA ALA A 61 -6.44 -1.66 -1.39
C ALA A 61 -7.04 -3.00 -1.86
N ALA A 62 -6.47 -4.11 -1.40
CA ALA A 62 -6.93 -5.45 -1.70
C ALA A 62 -8.26 -5.77 -1.02
N SER A 63 -8.43 -5.43 0.26
CA SER A 63 -9.70 -5.63 0.99
C SER A 63 -10.85 -4.81 0.41
N CYS A 64 -10.57 -3.63 -0.15
CA CYS A 64 -11.57 -2.83 -0.87
C CYS A 64 -11.80 -3.30 -2.32
N ASN A 65 -11.16 -4.38 -2.75
CA ASN A 65 -11.16 -4.93 -4.10
C ASN A 65 -10.90 -3.87 -5.21
N ASN A 66 -10.03 -2.90 -4.93
CA ASN A 66 -9.76 -1.78 -5.83
C ASN A 66 -8.54 -2.05 -6.72
N LEU A 67 -8.76 -2.77 -7.83
CA LEU A 67 -7.69 -3.21 -8.73
C LEU A 67 -6.80 -2.06 -9.26
N PRO A 68 -7.35 -0.90 -9.68
CA PRO A 68 -6.52 0.25 -10.04
C PRO A 68 -5.56 0.69 -8.92
N MET A 69 -6.02 0.68 -7.67
CA MET A 69 -5.21 1.07 -6.50
C MET A 69 -4.14 0.02 -6.21
N VAL A 70 -4.50 -1.27 -6.27
CA VAL A 70 -3.56 -2.39 -6.10
C VAL A 70 -2.42 -2.30 -7.11
N LYS A 71 -2.74 -2.10 -8.40
CA LYS A 71 -1.73 -1.95 -9.45
C LYS A 71 -0.79 -0.77 -9.19
N LEU A 72 -1.35 0.40 -8.86
CA LEU A 72 -0.57 1.59 -8.55
C LEU A 72 0.44 1.32 -7.42
N LEU A 73 0.02 0.66 -6.34
CA LEU A 73 0.89 0.36 -5.20
C LEU A 73 1.97 -0.67 -5.55
N VAL A 74 1.61 -1.75 -6.27
CA VAL A 74 2.56 -2.78 -6.70
C VAL A 74 3.61 -2.22 -7.65
N GLU A 75 3.20 -1.39 -8.63
CA GLU A 75 4.10 -0.69 -9.55
C GLU A 75 5.07 0.27 -8.82
N ASN A 76 4.71 0.72 -7.62
CA ASN A 76 5.53 1.59 -6.76
C ASN A 76 6.24 0.83 -5.64
N GLY A 77 6.34 -0.51 -5.73
CA GLY A 77 7.18 -1.31 -4.83
C GLY A 77 6.51 -1.73 -3.51
N ALA A 78 5.17 -1.77 -3.47
CA ALA A 78 4.48 -2.39 -2.35
C ALA A 78 4.78 -3.90 -2.26
N CYS A 79 5.07 -4.38 -1.05
CA CYS A 79 5.39 -5.78 -0.77
C CYS A 79 4.13 -6.64 -0.83
N ILE A 80 4.02 -7.46 -1.87
CA ILE A 80 2.88 -8.37 -2.07
C ILE A 80 2.85 -9.55 -1.08
N PHE A 81 3.93 -9.77 -0.32
CA PHE A 81 4.06 -10.85 0.67
C PHE A 81 4.02 -10.34 2.11
N ALA A 82 3.71 -9.06 2.33
CA ALA A 82 3.53 -8.54 3.68
C ALA A 82 2.44 -9.34 4.40
N GLN A 83 2.61 -9.59 5.70
CA GLN A 83 1.66 -10.35 6.50
C GLN A 83 1.10 -9.48 7.62
N THR A 84 -0.21 -9.57 7.85
CA THR A 84 -0.82 -8.98 9.05
C THR A 84 -0.29 -9.64 10.31
N LEU A 85 -0.35 -8.93 11.44
CA LEU A 85 0.07 -9.46 12.73
C LEU A 85 -1.00 -10.34 13.39
N SER A 86 -2.27 -10.18 13.03
CA SER A 86 -3.38 -10.94 13.62
C SER A 86 -3.38 -12.39 13.13
N ASP A 87 -3.36 -12.59 11.81
CA ASP A 87 -3.67 -13.87 11.16
C ASP A 87 -2.59 -14.31 10.15
N LEU A 88 -1.53 -13.52 9.99
CA LEU A 88 -0.44 -13.72 9.02
C LEU A 88 -0.93 -13.73 7.56
N GLU A 89 -2.06 -13.07 7.30
CA GLU A 89 -2.67 -12.99 5.98
C GLU A 89 -1.94 -11.97 5.11
N THR A 90 -1.78 -12.32 3.85
CA THR A 90 -1.21 -11.48 2.80
C THR A 90 -2.27 -10.57 2.17
N PRO A 91 -1.88 -9.53 1.41
CA PRO A 91 -2.86 -8.70 0.70
C PRO A 91 -3.77 -9.51 -0.22
N ALA A 92 -3.26 -10.57 -0.86
CA ALA A 92 -4.07 -11.43 -1.73
C ALA A 92 -5.14 -12.23 -0.95
N GLU A 93 -4.83 -12.62 0.28
CA GLU A 93 -5.76 -13.34 1.17
C GLU A 93 -6.79 -12.39 1.79
N LYS A 94 -6.48 -11.09 1.89
CA LYS A 94 -7.43 -10.06 2.32
C LYS A 94 -8.44 -9.60 1.27
N CYS A 95 -8.28 -9.97 0.00
CA CYS A 95 -9.30 -9.69 -1.01
C CYS A 95 -10.63 -10.31 -0.59
N GLU A 96 -11.72 -9.54 -0.57
CA GLU A 96 -13.06 -10.08 -0.33
C GLU A 96 -13.37 -11.15 -1.39
N GLU A 97 -13.86 -12.32 -0.95
CA GLU A 97 -14.35 -13.38 -1.82
C GLU A 97 -15.83 -13.11 -2.12
N ASP A 98 -16.10 -12.31 -3.15
CA ASP A 98 -17.46 -12.07 -3.63
C ASP A 98 -18.01 -13.37 -4.27
N GLU A 99 -19.24 -13.79 -3.95
CA GLU A 99 -19.92 -14.91 -4.63
C GLU A 99 -20.05 -14.70 -6.15
N ASP A 100 -19.95 -13.43 -6.58
CA ASP A 100 -20.04 -12.98 -7.98
C ASP A 100 -18.68 -12.87 -8.70
N GLY A 101 -17.57 -13.18 -8.02
CA GLY A 101 -16.28 -13.42 -8.69
C GLY A 101 -15.50 -12.19 -9.15
N TYR A 102 -15.52 -11.08 -8.40
CA TYR A 102 -14.56 -9.99 -8.63
C TYR A 102 -13.15 -10.36 -8.10
N GLU A 103 -12.58 -11.46 -8.62
CA GLU A 103 -11.25 -11.96 -8.26
C GLU A 103 -10.10 -11.09 -8.80
N GLY A 104 -10.38 -9.89 -9.34
CA GLY A 104 -9.40 -9.09 -10.09
C GLY A 104 -8.14 -8.78 -9.27
N CYS A 105 -8.31 -8.33 -8.01
CA CYS A 105 -7.18 -8.05 -7.13
C CYS A 105 -6.46 -9.33 -6.71
N GLN A 106 -7.21 -10.36 -6.31
CA GLN A 106 -6.64 -11.63 -5.86
C GLN A 106 -5.85 -12.33 -6.96
N LEU A 107 -6.41 -12.44 -8.16
CA LEU A 107 -5.78 -13.03 -9.33
C LEU A 107 -4.53 -12.25 -9.74
N TYR A 108 -4.62 -10.91 -9.75
CA TYR A 108 -3.47 -10.05 -10.06
C TYR A 108 -2.32 -10.25 -9.06
N LEU A 109 -2.61 -10.24 -7.75
CA LEU A 109 -1.59 -10.42 -6.71
C LEU A 109 -1.01 -11.84 -6.72
N LYS A 110 -1.83 -12.87 -6.94
CA LYS A 110 -1.36 -14.27 -7.11
C LYS A 110 -0.48 -14.42 -8.36
N ALA A 111 -0.80 -13.74 -9.46
CA ALA A 111 0.05 -13.74 -10.66
C ALA A 111 1.38 -13.01 -10.41
N ALA A 112 1.35 -11.85 -9.76
CA ALA A 112 2.55 -11.11 -9.38
C ALA A 112 3.48 -11.91 -8.45
N HIS A 113 2.90 -12.75 -7.57
CA HIS A 113 3.64 -13.67 -6.71
C HIS A 113 4.40 -14.73 -7.51
N GLN A 114 3.80 -15.28 -8.57
CA GLN A 114 4.43 -16.31 -9.42
C GLN A 114 5.59 -15.73 -10.25
N GLU A 115 5.44 -14.51 -10.77
CA GLU A 115 6.50 -13.84 -11.55
C GLU A 115 7.76 -13.57 -10.71
N ALA A 116 7.60 -13.20 -9.43
CA ALA A 116 8.72 -13.05 -8.51
C ALA A 116 9.51 -14.36 -8.27
N GLY A 117 8.86 -15.53 -8.43
CA GLY A 117 9.48 -16.84 -8.32
C GLY A 117 10.24 -17.30 -9.58
N ILE A 118 9.95 -16.73 -10.75
CA ILE A 118 10.58 -17.12 -12.02
C ILE A 118 11.99 -16.54 -12.15
N ILE A 119 12.26 -15.38 -11.54
CA ILE A 119 13.58 -14.73 -11.60
C ILE A 119 14.65 -15.46 -10.76
N ASN A 120 14.25 -16.29 -9.79
CA ASN A 120 15.16 -17.02 -8.90
C ASN A 120 15.51 -18.45 -9.36
N ASN A 121 14.98 -18.93 -10.49
CA ASN A 121 15.26 -20.28 -11.02
C ASN A 121 16.05 -20.28 -12.34
N GLY A 122 16.71 -19.17 -12.67
CA GLY A 122 17.67 -19.11 -13.77
C GLY A 122 19.00 -18.54 -13.30
N PHE A 123 19.89 -19.42 -12.81
CA PHE A 123 21.36 -19.47 -12.99
C PHE A 123 22.02 -20.30 -11.89
#